data_AF-A0A3L6S9A3-F1
#
_entry.id   AF-A0A3L6S9A3-F1
#
_cell.length_a   1.000
_cell.length_b   1.000
_cell.length_c   1.000
_cell.angle_alpha   90.00
_cell.angle_beta   90.00
_cell.angle_gamma   90.00
#
_symmetry.space_group_name_H-M   'P 1'
#
loop_
_entity.id
_entity.type
_entity.pdbx_description
1 polymer ?
#
loop_
_entity_poly.entity_id
_entity_poly.type
_entity_poly.pdbx_seq_one_letter_code
_entity_poly.pdbx_strand_id
1 'polypeptide(L)'
;MEILKQSAGVAETVLDGSGMNALHLAVMNDKANALKCLLRYVQSEEVVNRADMDGNTPLHLAVKLGRPQMCLQLLRDQRINPCIVNKDGQTAGSILDSEEQMPSYLIYVWKELKKQEYSKCKGGKPKPLSKFLSQYVELRMGTYTLVSTRIATVTFSSLFTMPGGYDQQDGTAVLGHHAAFKVFVVANTLAMLSSIIVVFSFIWA
;
A
#
# COMPACT_ATOMS: atom_id res chain seq x y z
N MET A 1 -33.21 -17.33 -18.11
CA MET A 1 -31.74 -17.22 -18.09
C MET A 1 -31.12 -17.04 -19.49
N GLU A 2 -31.91 -16.83 -20.55
CA GLU A 2 -31.40 -16.60 -21.92
C GLU A 2 -31.11 -15.13 -22.24
N ILE A 3 -31.80 -14.20 -21.58
CA ILE A 3 -31.66 -12.76 -21.81
C ILE A 3 -30.21 -12.28 -21.55
N LEU A 4 -29.56 -12.85 -20.52
CA LEU A 4 -28.16 -12.54 -20.22
C LEU A 4 -27.16 -13.17 -21.21
N LYS A 5 -27.52 -14.28 -21.86
CA LYS A 5 -26.67 -14.91 -22.90
C LYS A 5 -26.71 -14.09 -24.19
N GLN A 6 -27.89 -13.61 -24.56
CA GLN A 6 -28.09 -12.77 -25.73
C GLN A 6 -27.55 -11.34 -25.51
N SER A 7 -27.65 -10.82 -24.27
CA SER A 7 -26.99 -9.56 -23.90
C SER A 7 -25.49 -9.69 -23.70
N ALA A 8 -24.95 -10.89 -23.40
CA ALA A 8 -23.52 -11.10 -23.23
C ALA A 8 -22.76 -10.90 -24.54
N GLY A 9 -23.27 -11.42 -25.67
CA GLY A 9 -22.66 -11.16 -26.98
C GLY A 9 -22.72 -9.69 -27.41
N VAL A 10 -23.75 -8.96 -26.96
CA VAL A 10 -23.87 -7.50 -27.16
C VAL A 10 -22.92 -6.75 -26.22
N ALA A 11 -22.82 -7.15 -24.95
CA ALA A 11 -21.92 -6.52 -23.97
C ALA A 11 -20.43 -6.75 -24.28
N GLU A 12 -20.08 -7.82 -25.00
CA GLU A 12 -18.72 -8.08 -25.49
C GLU A 12 -18.25 -7.04 -26.52
N THR A 13 -19.16 -6.37 -27.21
CA THR A 13 -18.83 -5.46 -28.34
C THR A 13 -19.25 -4.00 -28.14
N VAL A 14 -20.13 -3.71 -27.17
CA VAL A 14 -20.54 -2.34 -26.85
C VAL A 14 -19.41 -1.61 -26.11
N LEU A 15 -18.85 -0.63 -26.78
CA LEU A 15 -17.91 0.33 -26.22
C LEU A 15 -18.62 1.67 -26.03
N ASP A 16 -18.25 2.40 -24.99
CA ASP A 16 -18.66 3.79 -24.86
C ASP A 16 -17.83 4.74 -25.74
N GLY A 17 -18.12 6.04 -25.67
CA GLY A 17 -17.39 7.07 -26.43
C GLY A 17 -15.89 7.18 -26.08
N SER A 18 -15.44 6.50 -25.02
CA SER A 18 -14.04 6.40 -24.61
C SER A 18 -13.40 5.04 -24.87
N GLY A 19 -14.06 4.16 -25.63
CA GLY A 19 -13.56 2.83 -25.92
C GLY A 19 -13.64 1.86 -24.73
N MET A 20 -14.30 2.25 -23.63
CA MET A 20 -14.45 1.41 -22.45
C MET A 20 -15.57 0.38 -22.67
N ASN A 21 -15.30 -0.86 -22.26
CA ASN A 21 -16.29 -1.93 -22.22
C ASN A 21 -16.99 -2.00 -20.84
N ALA A 22 -17.94 -2.93 -20.70
CA ALA A 22 -18.66 -3.15 -19.44
C ALA A 22 -17.75 -3.48 -18.24
N LEU A 23 -16.58 -4.12 -18.45
CA LEU A 23 -15.63 -4.41 -17.36
C LEU A 23 -14.94 -3.13 -16.87
N HIS A 24 -14.53 -2.23 -17.76
CA HIS A 24 -13.99 -0.92 -17.38
C HIS A 24 -15.04 -0.13 -16.58
N LEU A 25 -16.29 -0.10 -17.05
CA LEU A 25 -17.37 0.59 -16.36
C LEU A 25 -17.66 0.00 -14.98
N ALA A 26 -17.63 -1.33 -14.84
CA ALA A 26 -17.80 -2.00 -13.55
C ALA A 26 -16.65 -1.66 -12.59
N VAL A 27 -15.41 -1.63 -13.09
CA VAL A 27 -14.23 -1.20 -12.34
C VAL A 27 -14.34 0.26 -11.94
N MET A 28 -14.72 1.16 -12.85
CA MET A 28 -14.86 2.60 -12.65
C MET A 28 -15.98 2.98 -11.68
N ASN A 29 -17.04 2.17 -11.59
CA ASN A 29 -18.16 2.35 -10.65
C ASN A 29 -18.07 1.51 -9.36
N ASP A 30 -16.97 0.79 -9.16
CA ASP A 30 -16.65 -0.04 -7.99
C ASP A 30 -17.69 -1.15 -7.74
N LYS A 31 -18.24 -1.69 -8.82
CA LYS A 31 -19.31 -2.69 -8.77
C LYS A 31 -18.71 -4.09 -8.79
N ALA A 32 -18.11 -4.50 -7.69
CA ALA A 32 -17.48 -5.82 -7.55
C ALA A 32 -18.39 -7.00 -7.93
N ASN A 33 -19.68 -6.95 -7.55
CA ASN A 33 -20.63 -8.00 -7.93
C ASN A 33 -20.91 -8.01 -9.43
N ALA A 34 -21.04 -6.82 -10.05
CA ALA A 34 -21.25 -6.70 -11.48
C ALA A 34 -20.00 -7.22 -12.24
N LEU A 35 -18.80 -6.84 -11.81
CA LEU A 35 -17.56 -7.34 -12.38
C LEU A 35 -17.47 -8.88 -12.29
N LYS A 36 -17.75 -9.45 -11.11
CA LYS A 36 -17.78 -10.91 -10.93
C LYS A 36 -18.79 -11.61 -11.84
N CYS A 37 -19.97 -11.03 -12.02
CA CYS A 37 -20.96 -11.54 -12.96
C CYS A 37 -20.45 -11.45 -14.41
N LEU A 38 -19.93 -10.29 -14.81
CA LEU A 38 -19.42 -10.07 -16.16
C LEU A 38 -18.28 -11.02 -16.51
N LEU A 39 -17.31 -11.24 -15.61
CA LEU A 39 -16.20 -12.19 -15.82
C LEU A 39 -16.69 -13.63 -15.99
N ARG A 40 -17.83 -14.01 -15.41
CA ARG A 40 -18.43 -15.35 -15.60
C ARG A 40 -19.11 -15.52 -16.95
N TYR A 41 -19.65 -14.44 -17.52
CA TYR A 41 -20.45 -14.48 -18.76
C TYR A 41 -19.62 -14.15 -20.00
N VAL A 42 -18.73 -13.16 -19.90
CA VAL A 42 -17.77 -12.83 -20.95
C VAL A 42 -16.79 -13.99 -21.05
N GLN A 43 -16.70 -14.64 -22.21
CA GLN A 43 -15.80 -15.78 -22.42
C GLN A 43 -14.54 -15.37 -23.20
N SER A 44 -14.62 -14.31 -24.00
CA SER A 44 -13.52 -13.84 -24.84
C SER A 44 -12.37 -13.23 -24.02
N GLU A 45 -11.16 -13.76 -24.20
CA GLU A 45 -9.92 -13.19 -23.66
C GLU A 45 -9.63 -11.79 -24.23
N GLU A 46 -10.01 -11.56 -25.49
CA GLU A 46 -9.84 -10.26 -26.16
C GLU A 46 -10.66 -9.16 -25.47
N VAL A 47 -11.88 -9.49 -25.04
CA VAL A 47 -12.77 -8.52 -24.37
C VAL A 47 -12.25 -8.19 -22.97
N VAL A 48 -11.79 -9.19 -22.21
CA VAL A 48 -11.28 -8.98 -20.85
C VAL A 48 -10.01 -8.12 -20.83
N ASN A 49 -9.19 -8.24 -21.86
CA ASN A 49 -7.93 -7.52 -22.02
C ASN A 49 -8.01 -6.29 -22.93
N ARG A 50 -9.20 -5.97 -23.44
CA ARG A 50 -9.39 -4.81 -24.32
C ARG A 50 -8.93 -3.55 -23.61
N ALA A 51 -8.24 -2.69 -24.34
CA ALA A 51 -7.82 -1.39 -23.84
C ALA A 51 -8.82 -0.29 -24.23
N ASP A 52 -8.97 0.70 -23.37
CA ASP A 52 -9.70 1.94 -23.65
C ASP A 52 -8.90 2.88 -24.58
N MET A 53 -9.43 4.09 -24.81
CA MET A 53 -8.74 5.11 -25.62
C MET A 53 -7.37 5.53 -25.09
N ASP A 54 -7.07 5.36 -23.80
CA ASP A 54 -5.77 5.68 -23.22
C ASP A 54 -4.81 4.46 -23.25
N GLY A 55 -5.27 3.33 -23.80
CA GLY A 55 -4.53 2.07 -23.75
C GLY A 55 -4.68 1.35 -22.40
N ASN A 56 -5.50 1.84 -21.48
CA ASN A 56 -5.69 1.22 -20.18
C ASN A 56 -6.65 0.04 -20.31
N THR A 57 -6.25 -1.12 -19.77
CA THR A 57 -7.15 -2.26 -19.59
C THR A 57 -7.98 -2.11 -18.31
N PRO A 58 -8.99 -2.96 -18.05
CA PRO A 58 -9.73 -2.91 -16.78
C PRO A 58 -8.82 -3.04 -15.56
N LEU A 59 -7.69 -3.74 -15.69
CA LEU A 59 -6.69 -3.89 -14.63
C LEU A 59 -5.90 -2.60 -14.37
N HIS A 60 -5.55 -1.83 -15.42
CA HIS A 60 -4.92 -0.53 -15.27
C HIS A 60 -5.84 0.44 -14.53
N LEU A 61 -7.13 0.50 -14.90
CA LEU A 61 -8.11 1.33 -14.20
C LEU A 61 -8.27 0.92 -12.73
N ALA A 62 -8.31 -0.38 -12.44
CA ALA A 62 -8.46 -0.86 -11.07
C ALA A 62 -7.28 -0.41 -10.18
N VAL A 63 -6.06 -0.44 -10.73
CA VAL A 63 -4.85 0.06 -10.08
C VAL A 63 -4.89 1.58 -9.91
N LYS A 64 -5.12 2.33 -11.01
CA LYS A 64 -5.13 3.80 -11.03
C LYS A 64 -6.18 4.39 -10.09
N LEU A 65 -7.30 3.70 -9.92
CA LEU A 65 -8.38 4.10 -9.02
C LEU A 65 -8.21 3.57 -7.58
N GLY A 66 -7.13 2.82 -7.29
CA GLY A 66 -6.85 2.29 -5.95
C GLY A 66 -7.86 1.26 -5.46
N ARG A 67 -8.40 0.40 -6.34
CA ARG A 67 -9.51 -0.54 -6.04
C ARG A 67 -9.03 -1.98 -5.88
N PRO A 68 -8.53 -2.37 -4.69
CA PRO A 68 -7.86 -3.65 -4.51
C PRO A 68 -8.77 -4.85 -4.75
N GLN A 69 -10.04 -4.75 -4.35
CA GLN A 69 -11.00 -5.84 -4.55
C GLN A 69 -11.24 -6.10 -6.05
N MET A 70 -11.26 -5.05 -6.86
CA MET A 70 -11.40 -5.17 -8.31
C MET A 70 -10.12 -5.76 -8.91
N CYS A 71 -8.94 -5.28 -8.51
CA CYS A 71 -7.65 -5.84 -8.94
C CYS A 71 -7.57 -7.34 -8.64
N LEU A 72 -7.93 -7.77 -7.42
CA LEU A 72 -7.86 -9.17 -7.02
C LEU A 72 -8.88 -10.05 -7.77
N GLN A 73 -10.08 -9.53 -8.04
CA GLN A 73 -11.06 -10.27 -8.84
C GLN A 73 -10.61 -10.45 -10.28
N LEU A 74 -10.05 -9.39 -10.88
CA LEU A 74 -9.43 -9.41 -12.19
C LEU A 74 -8.27 -10.42 -12.22
N LEU A 75 -7.32 -10.32 -11.30
CA LEU A 75 -6.15 -11.20 -11.24
C LEU A 75 -6.49 -12.67 -10.99
N ARG A 76 -7.64 -12.98 -10.38
CA ARG A 76 -8.10 -14.38 -10.23
C ARG A 76 -8.53 -15.01 -11.55
N ASP A 77 -8.87 -14.20 -12.55
CA ASP A 77 -9.24 -14.70 -13.86
C ASP A 77 -7.99 -14.97 -14.71
N GLN A 78 -7.81 -16.23 -15.12
CA GLN A 78 -6.61 -16.69 -15.83
C GLN A 78 -6.41 -16.01 -17.17
N ARG A 79 -7.48 -15.49 -17.79
CA ARG A 79 -7.45 -14.83 -19.10
C ARG A 79 -6.84 -13.43 -19.03
N ILE A 80 -6.70 -12.85 -17.85
CA ILE A 80 -6.13 -11.52 -17.74
C ILE A 80 -4.64 -11.55 -18.07
N ASN A 81 -4.25 -10.64 -18.95
CA ASN A 81 -2.88 -10.40 -19.33
C ASN A 81 -2.37 -9.14 -18.63
N PRO A 82 -1.59 -9.27 -17.54
CA PRO A 82 -1.03 -8.13 -16.82
C PRO A 82 0.13 -7.45 -17.58
N CYS A 83 0.59 -8.05 -18.67
CA CYS A 83 1.73 -7.56 -19.46
C CYS A 83 1.38 -6.44 -20.44
N ILE A 84 0.10 -6.17 -20.62
CA ILE A 84 -0.35 -5.13 -21.54
C ILE A 84 0.15 -3.79 -21.02
N VAL A 85 0.68 -2.96 -21.91
CA VAL A 85 1.10 -1.60 -21.63
C VAL A 85 0.09 -0.62 -22.18
N ASN A 86 -0.16 0.46 -21.45
CA ASN A 86 -0.97 1.57 -21.92
C ASN A 86 -0.19 2.48 -22.90
N LYS A 87 -0.79 3.60 -23.33
CA LYS A 87 -0.13 4.55 -24.23
C LYS A 87 1.09 5.24 -23.63
N ASP A 88 1.20 5.28 -22.30
CA ASP A 88 2.38 5.79 -21.58
C ASP A 88 3.50 4.74 -21.48
N GLY A 89 3.31 3.54 -22.05
CA GLY A 89 4.27 2.44 -21.98
C GLY A 89 4.31 1.75 -20.62
N GLN A 90 3.27 1.94 -19.79
CA GLN A 90 3.19 1.43 -18.43
C GLN A 90 2.33 0.18 -18.37
N THR A 91 2.79 -0.88 -17.70
CA THR A 91 1.91 -1.95 -17.22
C THR A 91 1.17 -1.51 -15.96
N ALA A 92 0.06 -2.18 -15.63
CA ALA A 92 -0.64 -1.96 -14.36
C ALA A 92 0.30 -2.09 -13.15
N GLY A 93 1.30 -2.98 -13.19
CA GLY A 93 2.28 -3.12 -12.12
C GLY A 93 3.28 -1.97 -12.04
N SER A 94 3.60 -1.33 -13.16
CA SER A 94 4.49 -0.16 -13.18
C SER A 94 3.81 1.12 -12.67
N ILE A 95 2.49 1.27 -12.84
CA ILE A 95 1.72 2.38 -12.25
C ILE A 95 1.83 2.32 -10.72
N LEU A 96 1.72 1.13 -10.14
CA LEU A 96 1.89 0.92 -8.71
C LEU A 96 3.32 1.22 -8.23
N ASP A 97 4.35 1.06 -9.07
CA ASP A 97 5.74 1.39 -8.72
C ASP A 97 5.94 2.92 -8.59
N SER A 98 5.10 3.72 -9.24
CA SER A 98 5.13 5.19 -9.16
C SER A 98 4.26 5.78 -8.06
N GLU A 99 3.47 4.98 -7.33
CA GLU A 99 2.62 5.48 -6.24
C GLU A 99 3.46 5.76 -4.98
N GLU A 100 3.59 7.04 -4.62
CA GLU A 100 4.35 7.48 -3.44
C GLU A 100 3.75 6.98 -2.13
N GLN A 101 2.43 6.83 -2.04
CA GLN A 101 1.74 6.34 -0.85
C GLN A 101 1.01 5.04 -1.15
N MET A 102 1.69 3.92 -0.95
CA MET A 102 1.12 2.58 -1.06
C MET A 102 0.51 2.11 0.26
N PRO A 103 -0.82 2.05 0.41
CA PRO A 103 -1.42 1.45 1.60
C PRO A 103 -1.04 -0.02 1.71
N SER A 104 -1.02 -0.55 2.93
CA SER A 104 -0.62 -1.95 3.19
C SER A 104 -1.37 -2.98 2.33
N TYR A 105 -2.62 -2.69 1.95
CA TYR A 105 -3.41 -3.56 1.09
C TYR A 105 -2.96 -3.55 -0.39
N LEU A 106 -2.42 -2.43 -0.90
CA LEU A 106 -1.88 -2.37 -2.26
C LEU A 106 -0.55 -3.13 -2.37
N ILE A 107 0.22 -3.28 -1.27
CA ILE A 107 1.40 -4.15 -1.24
C ILE A 107 1.03 -5.60 -1.59
N TYR A 108 -0.11 -6.08 -1.09
CA TYR A 108 -0.60 -7.42 -1.42
C TYR A 108 -0.98 -7.56 -2.90
N VAL A 109 -1.72 -6.58 -3.43
CA VAL A 109 -2.09 -6.54 -4.86
C VAL A 109 -0.85 -6.48 -5.74
N TRP A 110 0.11 -5.61 -5.41
CA TRP A 110 1.39 -5.48 -6.11
C TRP A 110 2.13 -6.82 -6.15
N LYS A 111 2.22 -7.51 -5.02
CA LYS A 111 2.89 -8.82 -4.94
C LYS A 111 2.25 -9.84 -5.88
N GLU A 112 0.92 -9.94 -5.89
CA GLU A 112 0.22 -10.89 -6.76
C GLU A 112 0.34 -10.50 -8.24
N LEU A 113 0.26 -9.20 -8.54
CA LEU A 113 0.41 -8.66 -9.88
C LEU A 113 1.81 -8.92 -10.44
N LYS A 114 2.87 -8.57 -9.71
CA LYS A 114 4.27 -8.83 -10.12
C LYS A 114 4.56 -10.31 -10.30
N LYS A 115 3.96 -11.18 -9.47
CA LYS A 115 4.06 -12.63 -9.63
C LYS A 115 3.43 -13.09 -10.95
N GLN A 116 2.26 -12.57 -11.31
CA GLN A 116 1.65 -12.90 -12.60
C GLN A 116 2.40 -12.30 -13.78
N GLU A 117 2.88 -11.06 -13.66
CA GLU A 117 3.73 -10.43 -14.68
C GLU A 117 4.98 -11.27 -14.92
N TYR A 118 5.68 -11.70 -13.86
CA TYR A 118 6.85 -12.57 -14.00
C TYR A 118 6.53 -13.92 -14.66
N SER A 119 5.37 -14.51 -14.34
CA SER A 119 4.98 -15.80 -14.89
C SER A 119 4.53 -15.72 -16.35
N LYS A 120 3.85 -14.64 -16.77
CA LYS A 120 3.21 -14.51 -18.08
C LYS A 120 4.01 -13.65 -19.06
N CYS A 121 4.65 -12.59 -18.57
CA CYS A 121 5.50 -11.70 -19.36
C CYS A 121 6.91 -12.25 -19.31
N LYS A 122 7.33 -13.03 -20.32
CA LYS A 122 8.72 -13.48 -20.44
C LYS A 122 9.65 -12.27 -20.59
N GLY A 123 10.11 -11.69 -19.47
CA GLY A 123 10.99 -10.52 -19.49
C GLY A 123 11.27 -9.95 -18.11
N GLY A 124 12.52 -10.14 -17.64
CA GLY A 124 13.12 -9.44 -16.50
C GLY A 124 12.83 -10.05 -15.12
N LYS A 125 13.87 -10.20 -14.30
CA LYS A 125 13.70 -10.49 -12.87
C LYS A 125 12.90 -9.33 -12.26
N PRO A 126 11.79 -9.56 -11.53
CA PRO A 126 11.09 -8.48 -10.84
C PRO A 126 12.07 -7.79 -9.91
N LYS A 127 12.00 -6.46 -9.83
CA LYS A 127 12.73 -5.74 -8.77
C LYS A 127 12.35 -6.40 -7.44
N PRO A 128 13.32 -6.74 -6.58
CA PRO A 128 13.03 -7.48 -5.36
C PRO A 128 11.98 -6.72 -4.53
N LEU A 129 10.93 -7.42 -4.09
CA LEU A 129 9.96 -6.88 -3.14
C LEU A 129 10.65 -6.29 -1.90
N SER A 130 11.82 -6.83 -1.51
CA SER A 130 12.66 -6.29 -0.43
C SER A 130 13.12 -4.86 -0.69
N LYS A 131 13.52 -4.52 -1.92
CA LYS A 131 13.94 -3.16 -2.28
C LYS A 131 12.75 -2.18 -2.24
N PHE A 132 11.58 -2.65 -2.67
CA PHE A 132 10.36 -1.85 -2.63
C PHE A 132 9.85 -1.64 -1.19
N LEU A 133 9.82 -2.70 -0.38
CA LEU A 133 9.49 -2.63 1.05
C LEU A 133 10.45 -1.71 1.80
N SER A 134 11.75 -1.78 1.50
CA SER A 134 12.77 -0.88 2.06
C SER A 134 12.44 0.58 1.74
N GLN A 135 12.13 0.92 0.48
CA GLN A 135 11.73 2.27 0.09
C GLN A 135 10.41 2.74 0.77
N TYR A 136 9.42 1.86 0.89
CA TYR A 136 8.16 2.15 1.57
C TYR A 136 8.35 2.36 3.08
N VAL A 137 9.17 1.51 3.70
CA VAL A 137 9.56 1.63 5.10
C VAL A 137 10.28 2.97 5.28
N GLU A 138 11.32 3.27 4.51
CA GLU A 138 12.05 4.55 4.54
C GLU A 138 11.13 5.78 4.49
N LEU A 139 10.14 5.80 3.60
CA LEU A 139 9.19 6.90 3.47
C LEU A 139 8.35 7.10 4.75
N ARG A 140 7.84 6.02 5.34
CA ARG A 140 7.11 6.09 6.63
C ARG A 140 8.05 6.33 7.81
N MET A 141 9.31 5.96 7.68
CA MET A 141 10.26 6.01 8.77
C MET A 141 10.63 7.41 9.20
N GLY A 142 10.61 8.39 8.29
CA GLY A 142 10.87 9.79 8.63
C GLY A 142 9.97 10.30 9.77
N THR A 143 8.70 9.90 9.80
CA THR A 143 7.76 10.32 10.85
C THR A 143 8.07 9.68 12.19
N TYR A 144 8.34 8.37 12.21
CA TYR A 144 8.68 7.67 13.46
C TYR A 144 10.01 8.13 14.04
N THR A 145 11.04 8.31 13.21
CA THR A 145 12.33 8.85 13.65
C THR A 145 12.19 10.25 14.20
N LEU A 146 11.39 11.12 13.57
CA LEU A 146 11.12 12.46 14.08
C LEU A 146 10.41 12.43 15.43
N VAL A 147 9.33 11.65 15.55
CA VAL A 147 8.58 11.50 16.82
C VAL A 147 9.46 10.91 17.92
N SER A 148 10.21 9.86 17.61
CA SER A 148 11.16 9.23 18.53
C SER A 148 12.22 10.22 19.01
N THR A 149 12.83 10.97 18.09
CA THR A 149 13.84 12.00 18.42
C THR A 149 13.25 13.06 19.36
N ARG A 150 11.99 13.45 19.17
CA ARG A 150 11.30 14.39 20.08
C ARG A 150 11.08 13.77 21.46
N ILE A 151 10.66 12.50 21.53
CA ILE A 151 10.50 11.77 22.81
C ILE A 151 11.83 11.69 23.55
N ALA A 152 12.92 11.32 22.87
CA ALA A 152 14.26 11.29 23.45
C ALA A 152 14.68 12.67 23.99
N THR A 153 14.44 13.73 23.24
CA THR A 153 14.79 15.10 23.65
C THR A 153 14.02 15.54 24.90
N VAL A 154 12.71 15.30 24.94
CA VAL A 154 11.86 15.64 26.10
C VAL A 154 12.30 14.84 27.33
N THR A 155 12.53 13.55 27.14
CA THR A 155 12.96 12.65 28.23
C THR A 155 14.34 13.02 28.76
N PHE A 156 15.27 13.39 27.87
CA PHE A 156 16.60 13.86 28.25
C PHE A 156 16.54 15.19 29.02
N SER A 157 15.69 16.14 28.61
CA SER A 157 15.49 17.39 29.33
C SER A 157 14.93 17.16 30.74
N SER A 158 14.03 16.18 30.89
CA SER A 158 13.43 15.80 32.17
C SER A 158 14.44 15.25 33.19
N LEU A 159 15.60 14.77 32.73
CA LEU A 159 16.68 14.29 33.61
C LEU A 159 17.31 15.42 34.43
N PHE A 160 17.40 16.62 33.85
CA PHE A 160 18.00 17.81 34.47
C PHE A 160 16.96 18.75 35.07
N THR A 161 15.69 18.59 34.69
CA THR A 161 14.56 19.36 35.20
C THR A 161 13.63 18.48 36.03
N MET A 162 14.23 17.74 36.98
CA MET A 162 13.51 16.83 37.87
C MET A 162 12.40 17.58 38.62
N PRO A 163 11.17 17.03 38.65
CA PRO A 163 10.07 17.65 39.39
C PRO A 163 10.40 17.70 40.89
N GLY A 164 10.37 18.90 41.46
CA GLY A 164 10.79 19.16 42.84
C GLY A 164 12.21 19.67 43.01
N GLY A 165 13.01 19.67 41.95
CA GLY A 165 14.40 20.09 42.00
C GLY A 165 15.31 19.14 42.78
N TYR A 166 16.48 19.67 43.13
CA TYR A 166 17.54 18.94 43.83
C TYR A 166 17.77 19.56 45.21
N ASP A 167 18.11 18.70 46.16
CA ASP A 167 18.64 19.16 47.43
C ASP A 167 19.99 19.86 47.20
N GLN A 168 20.16 21.05 47.78
CA GLN A 168 21.34 21.88 47.61
C GLN A 168 22.56 21.33 48.35
N GLN A 169 22.36 20.48 49.36
CA GLN A 169 23.45 19.90 50.15
C GLN A 169 24.02 18.62 49.53
N ASP A 170 23.13 17.69 49.15
CA ASP A 170 23.51 16.35 48.69
C ASP A 170 23.29 16.12 47.18
N GLY A 171 22.63 17.05 46.48
CA GLY A 171 22.34 16.93 45.05
C GLY A 171 21.31 15.85 44.70
N THR A 172 20.63 15.26 45.70
CA THR A 172 19.62 14.23 45.48
C THR A 172 18.26 14.84 45.11
N ALA A 173 17.41 14.08 44.42
CA ALA A 173 16.08 14.56 44.04
C ALA A 173 15.16 14.65 45.26
N VAL A 174 14.62 15.84 45.54
CA VAL A 174 13.79 16.12 46.74
C VAL A 174 12.56 15.21 46.83
N LEU A 175 11.96 14.86 45.68
CA LEU A 175 10.79 13.97 45.61
C LEU A 175 11.13 12.47 45.49
N GLY A 176 12.39 12.05 45.66
CA GLY A 176 12.84 10.68 45.44
C GLY A 176 12.03 9.58 46.15
N HIS A 177 11.47 9.90 47.31
CA HIS A 177 10.69 8.96 48.12
C HIS A 177 9.21 8.84 47.70
N HIS A 178 8.68 9.76 46.90
CA HIS A 178 7.29 9.73 46.46
C HIS A 178 7.07 8.69 45.35
N ALA A 179 5.98 7.93 45.45
CA ALA A 179 5.61 6.93 44.45
C ALA A 179 5.47 7.54 43.03
N ALA A 180 4.88 8.73 42.92
CA ALA A 180 4.74 9.44 41.66
C ALA A 180 6.09 9.73 40.98
N PHE A 181 7.11 10.10 41.76
CA PHE A 181 8.46 10.35 41.25
C PHE A 181 9.13 9.07 40.74
N LYS A 182 8.98 7.95 41.47
CA LYS A 182 9.50 6.64 41.00
C LYS A 182 8.85 6.20 39.70
N VAL A 183 7.53 6.37 39.55
CA VAL A 183 6.81 6.07 38.30
C VAL A 183 7.29 6.98 37.16
N PHE A 184 7.48 8.27 37.42
CA PHE A 184 8.02 9.22 36.45
C PHE A 184 9.41 8.79 35.93
N VAL A 185 10.33 8.42 36.83
CA VAL A 185 11.67 7.97 36.45
C VAL A 185 11.59 6.68 35.62
N VAL A 186 10.79 5.70 36.02
CA VAL A 186 10.63 4.43 35.28
C VAL A 186 10.00 4.66 33.89
N ALA A 187 9.00 5.54 33.80
CA ALA A 187 8.36 5.86 32.53
C ALA A 187 9.33 6.56 31.57
N ASN A 188 10.11 7.53 32.06
CA ASN A 188 11.12 8.22 31.27
C ASN A 188 12.25 7.28 30.84
N THR A 189 12.75 6.39 31.71
CA THR A 189 13.78 5.43 31.30
C THR A 189 13.26 4.47 30.22
N LEU A 190 12.02 3.98 30.36
CA LEU A 190 11.39 3.13 29.34
C LEU A 190 11.18 3.88 28.02
N ALA A 191 10.70 5.13 28.08
CA ALA A 191 10.52 5.98 26.91
C ALA A 191 11.87 6.21 26.19
N MET A 192 12.94 6.49 26.94
CA MET A 192 14.28 6.68 26.38
C MET A 192 14.83 5.41 25.74
N LEU A 193 14.72 4.26 26.42
CA LEU A 193 15.16 2.98 25.88
C LEU A 193 14.39 2.61 24.60
N SER A 194 13.07 2.76 24.60
CA SER A 194 12.24 2.47 23.43
C SER A 194 12.60 3.39 22.24
N SER A 195 12.88 4.67 22.49
CA SER A 195 13.31 5.61 21.46
C SER A 195 14.69 5.28 20.90
N ILE A 196 15.62 4.87 21.76
CA ILE A 196 16.97 4.48 21.35
C ILE A 196 16.89 3.24 20.46
N ILE A 197 16.12 2.22 20.86
CA ILE A 197 15.93 0.99 20.07
C ILE A 197 15.39 1.32 18.69
N VAL A 198 14.37 2.18 18.59
CA VAL A 198 13.81 2.66 17.32
C VAL A 198 14.93 3.25 16.45
N VAL A 199 15.65 4.28 16.92
CA VAL A 199 16.71 4.93 16.13
C VAL A 199 17.81 3.95 15.70
N PHE A 200 18.25 3.06 16.59
CA PHE A 200 19.27 2.05 16.26
C PHE A 200 18.79 1.02 15.25
N SER A 201 17.56 0.51 15.37
CA SER A 201 16.98 -0.39 14.38
C SER A 201 16.94 0.25 12.99
N PHE A 202 16.83 1.58 12.87
CA PHE A 202 16.81 2.25 11.57
C PHE A 202 18.18 2.59 10.99
N ILE A 203 19.20 2.78 11.83
CA ILE A 203 20.57 2.95 11.34
C ILE A 203 21.10 1.65 10.72
N TRP A 204 20.59 0.50 11.17
CA TRP A 204 21.10 -0.83 10.82
C TRP A 204 20.11 -1.71 10.02
N ALA A 205 18.95 -1.18 9.62
CA ALA A 205 17.99 -1.86 8.74
C ALA A 205 18.25 -1.52 7.26
#